data_AF-A0A426Y0N6-F1
#
_entry.id   AF-A0A426Y0N6-F1
#
_cell.length_a   1.000
_cell.length_b   1.000
_cell.length_c   1.000
_cell.angle_alpha   90.00
_cell.angle_beta   90.00
_cell.angle_gamma   90.00
#
_symmetry.space_group_name_H-M   'P 1'
#
loop_
_entity.id
_entity.type
_entity.pdbx_description
1 polymer ?
#
loop_
_entity_poly.entity_id
_entity_poly.type
_entity_poly.pdbx_seq_one_letter_code
_entity_poly.pdbx_strand_id
1 'polypeptide(L)'
;MYLTGCLSRAPHGDSRLSHFVKWEDITVHSDLDTKTESFSNPWRLCTVTQVEELKILVRMFPVCATTIVFSAVYAQISTMFVEQGMVMDTSIGSFTIPPASLSSFDVISVIVWVPIYDRILVPVVRRFTGKERGFSELQRMGIGLFISILAMAAAAVVEIRRLDIAKAEGLVSEKVAVPLSIFWQTPQYFLVGAAEVFTFIGSLEFFYDQSPDAMRSLCSALSLLTTALGNYLSSFIMTVVASVTTRGGRTGWIPDNLNEGHLDYYFWLLTGLSFLNLLIYVACANRYKSKRAS
;
A
#
# COMPACT_ATOMS: atom_id res chain seq x y z
N MET A 1 -46.10 -37.96 -2.87
CA MET A 1 -45.55 -39.26 -2.45
C MET A 1 -44.35 -39.53 -3.34
N TYR A 2 -43.20 -39.78 -2.71
CA TYR A 2 -41.83 -39.57 -3.22
C TYR A 2 -41.52 -40.21 -4.58
N LEU A 3 -40.87 -39.43 -5.46
CA LEU A 3 -40.19 -39.90 -6.66
C LEU A 3 -38.68 -39.99 -6.38
N THR A 4 -38.17 -41.21 -6.39
CA THR A 4 -36.77 -41.59 -6.48
C THR A 4 -36.24 -41.34 -7.90
N GLY A 5 -35.02 -40.80 -8.01
CA GLY A 5 -34.40 -40.50 -9.31
C GLY A 5 -32.86 -40.53 -9.27
N CYS A 6 -32.32 -41.59 -9.87
CA CYS A 6 -31.08 -41.69 -10.64
C CYS A 6 -29.68 -41.62 -9.99
N LEU A 7 -29.02 -42.79 -10.11
CA LEU A 7 -27.58 -43.07 -10.10
C LEU A 7 -26.79 -42.38 -11.23
N SER A 8 -25.49 -42.21 -10.95
CA SER A 8 -24.31 -42.31 -11.86
C SER A 8 -23.81 -41.04 -12.56
N ARG A 9 -22.58 -40.61 -12.23
CA ARG A 9 -21.31 -40.82 -12.99
C ARG A 9 -20.28 -39.73 -12.65
N ALA A 10 -19.09 -40.14 -12.21
CA ALA A 10 -17.88 -39.32 -12.19
C ALA A 10 -17.19 -39.33 -13.57
N PRO A 11 -16.54 -38.23 -14.00
CA PRO A 11 -15.50 -38.30 -15.01
C PRO A 11 -14.10 -38.27 -14.36
N HIS A 12 -13.25 -39.18 -14.85
CA HIS A 12 -11.82 -39.20 -14.62
C HIS A 12 -11.12 -38.01 -15.27
N GLY A 13 -10.04 -37.55 -14.61
CA GLY A 13 -8.86 -36.97 -15.26
C GLY A 13 -8.65 -35.48 -15.02
N ASP A 14 -7.73 -35.13 -14.14
CA ASP A 14 -6.38 -34.79 -14.60
C ASP A 14 -5.38 -34.92 -13.45
N SER A 15 -4.27 -35.57 -13.75
CA SER A 15 -3.23 -35.96 -12.79
C SER A 15 -2.00 -35.13 -13.09
N ARG A 16 -1.98 -33.90 -12.58
CA ARG A 16 -0.80 -33.03 -12.53
C ARG A 16 -1.11 -31.81 -11.69
N LEU A 17 -0.72 -31.88 -10.41
CA LEU A 17 -0.22 -30.79 -9.55
C LEU A 17 -0.02 -31.36 -8.13
N SER A 18 0.81 -32.40 -8.04
CA SER A 18 1.49 -32.75 -6.80
C SER A 18 2.51 -31.65 -6.48
N HIS A 19 2.60 -31.27 -5.21
CA HIS A 19 3.34 -30.13 -4.65
C HIS A 19 2.56 -28.82 -4.62
N PHE A 20 1.60 -28.70 -3.70
CA PHE A 20 1.63 -27.68 -2.64
C PHE A 20 0.53 -27.99 -1.62
N VAL A 21 0.98 -28.40 -0.43
CA VAL A 21 0.22 -28.53 0.83
C VAL A 21 -0.94 -29.54 0.85
N LYS A 22 -0.63 -30.76 1.31
CA LYS A 22 -1.56 -31.84 1.59
C LYS A 22 -2.20 -31.62 2.97
N TRP A 23 -3.45 -31.14 3.01
CA TRP A 23 -4.26 -31.01 4.24
C TRP A 23 -5.45 -31.98 4.27
N GLU A 24 -5.37 -33.11 3.57
CA GLU A 24 -6.51 -34.02 3.37
C GLU A 24 -6.84 -34.98 4.54
N ASP A 25 -6.12 -34.93 5.66
CA ASP A 25 -6.42 -35.79 6.83
C ASP A 25 -7.05 -35.03 8.00
N ILE A 26 -8.12 -34.28 7.76
CA ILE A 26 -9.06 -33.91 8.84
C ILE A 26 -10.29 -34.79 8.67
N THR A 27 -10.31 -35.87 9.44
CA THR A 27 -11.33 -36.91 9.47
C THR A 27 -12.73 -36.34 9.66
N VAL A 28 -13.59 -36.63 8.69
CA VAL A 28 -15.04 -36.41 8.72
C VAL A 28 -15.68 -37.61 9.41
N HIS A 29 -16.46 -37.37 10.47
CA HIS A 29 -17.46 -38.33 10.93
C HIS A 29 -18.85 -37.67 10.84
N SER A 30 -19.73 -38.30 10.06
CA SER A 30 -21.15 -37.98 9.97
C SER A 30 -21.86 -38.41 11.26
N ASP A 31 -22.70 -37.52 11.77
CA ASP A 31 -23.57 -37.70 12.93
C ASP A 31 -24.30 -39.04 12.94
N LEU A 32 -24.20 -39.78 14.06
CA LEU A 32 -25.26 -40.61 14.62
C LEU A 32 -24.94 -40.89 16.10
N ASP A 33 -25.90 -40.49 16.94
CA ASP A 33 -26.15 -40.91 18.33
C ASP A 33 -25.13 -40.55 19.41
N THR A 34 -25.51 -39.61 20.28
CA THR A 34 -26.03 -39.87 21.65
C THR A 34 -25.72 -38.66 22.54
N LYS A 35 -26.74 -38.18 23.27
CA LYS A 35 -26.63 -37.16 24.33
C LYS A 35 -25.36 -37.32 25.18
N THR A 36 -24.43 -36.39 25.06
CA THR A 36 -23.51 -35.99 26.11
C THR A 36 -23.19 -34.53 25.86
N GLU A 37 -23.47 -33.66 26.83
CA GLU A 37 -22.92 -32.30 26.87
C GLU A 37 -21.40 -32.40 27.00
N SER A 38 -20.70 -32.80 25.94
CA SER A 38 -19.27 -32.59 25.87
C SER A 38 -19.08 -31.12 25.54
N PHE A 39 -18.42 -30.38 26.42
CA PHE A 39 -17.82 -29.09 26.09
C PHE A 39 -16.95 -29.30 24.85
N SER A 40 -17.54 -29.06 23.68
CA SER A 40 -16.86 -29.20 22.40
C SER A 40 -15.82 -28.09 22.40
N ASN A 41 -14.56 -28.46 22.65
CA ASN A 41 -13.50 -27.49 22.85
C ASN A 41 -13.32 -26.74 21.53
N PRO A 42 -13.67 -25.43 21.45
CA PRO A 42 -13.63 -24.67 20.19
C PRO A 42 -12.21 -24.58 19.61
N TRP A 43 -11.20 -24.88 20.43
CA TRP A 43 -9.78 -24.93 20.08
C TRP A 43 -9.32 -26.27 19.48
N ARG A 44 -10.15 -27.33 19.51
CA ARG A 44 -9.82 -28.65 18.94
C ARG A 44 -10.66 -29.00 17.70
N LEU A 45 -11.88 -28.46 17.58
CA LEU A 45 -12.73 -28.64 16.40
C LEU A 45 -13.14 -27.28 15.84
N CYS A 46 -12.74 -26.99 14.60
CA CYS A 46 -13.20 -25.82 13.84
C CYS A 46 -14.33 -26.23 12.88
N THR A 47 -15.35 -25.40 12.75
CA THR A 47 -16.39 -25.60 11.74
C THR A 47 -15.81 -25.35 10.34
N VAL A 48 -16.41 -25.98 9.31
CA VAL A 48 -16.02 -25.74 7.91
C VAL A 48 -16.12 -24.26 7.55
N THR A 49 -17.12 -23.56 8.10
CA THR A 49 -17.30 -22.12 7.95
C THR A 49 -16.12 -21.33 8.51
N GLN A 50 -15.67 -21.60 9.74
CA GLN A 50 -14.50 -20.93 10.32
C GLN A 50 -13.22 -21.14 9.49
N VAL A 51 -13.04 -22.34 8.94
CA VAL A 51 -11.90 -22.66 8.08
C VAL A 51 -11.98 -21.91 6.75
N GLU A 52 -13.17 -21.78 6.15
CA GLU A 52 -13.37 -21.00 4.92
C GLU A 52 -13.15 -19.50 5.15
N GLU A 53 -13.64 -18.95 6.26
CA GLU A 53 -13.42 -17.56 6.65
C GLU A 53 -11.93 -17.25 6.81
N LEU A 54 -11.17 -18.13 7.49
CA LEU A 54 -9.72 -18.01 7.61
C LEU A 54 -9.01 -18.13 6.25
N LYS A 55 -9.44 -19.07 5.38
CA LYS A 55 -8.87 -19.21 4.03
C LYS A 55 -9.03 -17.94 3.20
N ILE A 56 -10.15 -17.23 3.34
CA ILE A 56 -10.37 -15.93 2.67
C ILE A 56 -9.35 -14.89 3.17
N LEU A 57 -9.16 -14.78 4.49
CA LEU A 57 -8.16 -13.87 5.07
C LEU A 57 -6.74 -14.17 4.60
N VAL A 58 -6.34 -15.44 4.63
CA VAL A 58 -5.02 -15.89 4.16
C VAL A 58 -4.83 -15.55 2.68
N ARG A 59 -5.91 -15.59 1.88
CA ARG A 59 -5.86 -15.20 0.47
C ARG A 59 -5.72 -13.70 0.26
N MET A 60 -6.26 -12.87 1.15
CA MET A 60 -6.13 -11.41 1.09
C MET A 60 -4.74 -10.95 1.49
N PHE A 61 -4.08 -11.67 2.41
CA PHE A 61 -2.78 -11.29 2.99
C PHE A 61 -1.69 -10.85 1.99
N PRO A 62 -1.47 -11.51 0.83
CA PRO A 62 -0.47 -11.07 -0.13
C PRO A 62 -0.76 -9.68 -0.72
N VAL A 63 -2.04 -9.34 -0.91
CA VAL A 63 -2.47 -8.01 -1.35
C VAL A 63 -2.23 -7.00 -0.22
N CYS A 64 -2.59 -7.36 1.01
CA CYS A 64 -2.32 -6.53 2.21
C CYS A 64 -0.82 -6.28 2.43
N ALA A 65 0.04 -7.26 2.14
CA ALA A 65 1.48 -7.11 2.33
C ALA A 65 2.06 -6.00 1.43
N THR A 66 1.51 -5.82 0.22
CA THR A 66 1.96 -4.78 -0.71
C THR A 66 1.54 -3.36 -0.29
N THR A 67 0.47 -3.23 0.50
CA THR A 67 0.05 -1.93 1.05
C THR A 67 0.99 -1.45 2.17
N ILE A 68 1.72 -2.36 2.82
CA ILE A 68 2.76 -2.02 3.81
C ILE A 68 3.83 -1.13 3.18
N VAL A 69 4.28 -1.47 1.96
CA VAL A 69 5.29 -0.67 1.24
C VAL A 69 4.73 0.71 0.87
N PHE A 70 3.47 0.78 0.45
CA PHE A 70 2.81 2.06 0.21
C PHE A 70 2.75 2.92 1.48
N SER A 71 2.37 2.34 2.62
CA SER A 71 2.37 3.05 3.90
C SER A 71 3.77 3.56 4.29
N ALA A 72 4.83 2.79 4.00
CA ALA A 72 6.21 3.23 4.25
C ALA A 72 6.62 4.44 3.38
N VAL A 73 6.14 4.47 2.13
CA VAL A 73 6.35 5.58 1.19
C VAL A 73 5.53 6.81 1.59
N TYR A 74 4.28 6.59 1.99
CA TYR A 74 3.40 7.64 2.50
C TYR A 74 3.97 8.31 3.76
N ALA A 75 4.60 7.53 4.65
CA ALA A 75 5.25 8.07 5.86
C ALA A 75 6.37 9.09 5.58
N GLN A 76 6.93 9.13 4.35
CA GLN A 76 7.97 10.09 3.99
C GLN A 76 7.45 11.54 3.93
N ILE A 77 6.14 11.74 3.77
CA ILE A 77 5.50 13.06 3.70
C ILE A 77 5.79 13.87 4.97
N SER A 78 5.74 13.22 6.14
CA SER A 78 5.94 13.86 7.44
C SER A 78 7.40 13.92 7.88
N THR A 79 8.31 13.28 7.14
CA THR A 79 9.73 13.19 7.49
C THR A 79 10.58 13.79 6.37
N MET A 80 10.95 13.01 5.37
CA MET A 80 11.92 13.39 4.34
C MET A 80 11.46 14.54 3.46
N PHE A 81 10.15 14.69 3.22
CA PHE A 81 9.65 15.86 2.48
C PHE A 81 9.78 17.14 3.31
N VAL A 82 9.60 17.04 4.64
CA VAL A 82 9.81 18.18 5.54
C VAL A 82 11.29 18.55 5.58
N GLU A 83 12.19 17.56 5.72
CA GLU A 83 13.64 17.77 5.67
C GLU A 83 14.08 18.42 4.34
N GLN A 84 13.56 17.93 3.22
CA GLN A 84 13.77 18.56 1.91
C GLN A 84 13.30 20.03 1.90
N GLY A 85 12.15 20.32 2.50
CA GLY A 85 11.59 21.68 2.55
C GLY A 85 12.32 22.61 3.50
N MET A 86 12.98 22.09 4.53
CA MET A 86 13.78 22.87 5.48
C MET A 86 15.02 23.50 4.85
N VAL A 87 15.52 22.93 3.75
CA VAL A 87 16.67 23.45 2.99
C VAL A 87 16.28 24.15 1.68
N MET A 88 15.01 24.57 1.58
CA MET A 88 14.46 25.35 0.47
C MET A 88 14.05 26.75 0.93
N ASP A 89 13.85 27.65 -0.02
CA ASP A 89 13.34 28.99 0.27
C ASP A 89 11.87 28.92 0.67
N THR A 90 11.64 29.25 1.93
CA THR A 90 10.33 29.23 2.60
C THR A 90 9.65 30.60 2.63
N SER A 91 10.28 31.63 2.06
CA SER A 91 9.77 33.00 2.07
C SER A 91 8.78 33.26 0.93
N ILE A 92 7.71 33.98 1.26
CA ILE A 92 6.73 34.53 0.31
C ILE A 92 6.55 36.00 0.65
N GLY A 93 7.34 36.85 -0.01
CA GLY A 93 7.41 38.26 0.34
C GLY A 93 7.88 38.43 1.78
N SER A 94 6.98 38.83 2.68
CA SER A 94 7.27 39.03 4.11
C SER A 94 6.88 37.86 5.02
N PHE A 95 6.24 36.82 4.49
CA PHE A 95 5.76 35.68 5.29
C PHE A 95 6.62 34.44 5.07
N THR A 96 6.94 33.71 6.14
CA THR A 96 7.70 32.46 6.08
C THR A 96 6.75 31.28 6.27
N ILE A 97 6.65 30.41 5.28
CA ILE A 97 5.84 29.20 5.35
C ILE A 97 6.65 28.07 6.04
N PRO A 98 6.16 27.50 7.15
CA PRO A 98 6.82 26.34 7.75
C PRO A 98 6.76 25.13 6.80
N PRO A 99 7.87 24.40 6.54
CA PRO A 99 7.87 23.24 5.64
C PRO A 99 6.83 22.17 5.99
N ALA A 100 6.60 21.92 7.28
CA ALA A 100 5.58 20.96 7.73
C ALA A 100 4.15 21.32 7.27
N SER A 101 3.86 22.61 7.02
CA SER A 101 2.55 23.05 6.55
C SER A 101 2.24 22.64 5.11
N LEU A 102 3.23 22.20 4.34
CA LEU A 102 3.02 21.64 3.00
C LEU A 102 2.15 20.38 3.00
N SER A 103 2.06 19.67 4.14
CA SER A 103 1.07 18.60 4.32
C SER A 103 -0.37 19.06 4.04
N SER A 104 -0.67 20.36 4.13
CA SER A 104 -1.97 20.90 3.71
C SER A 104 -2.24 20.72 2.22
N PHE A 105 -1.21 20.71 1.36
CA PHE A 105 -1.38 20.45 -0.08
C PHE A 105 -1.83 19.02 -0.36
N ASP A 106 -1.39 18.07 0.45
CA ASP A 106 -1.87 16.68 0.38
C ASP A 106 -3.37 16.62 0.73
N VAL A 107 -3.79 17.26 1.83
CA VAL A 107 -5.22 17.36 2.21
C VAL A 107 -6.05 18.04 1.11
N ILE A 108 -5.55 19.12 0.52
CA ILE A 108 -6.21 19.79 -0.62
C ILE A 108 -6.31 18.84 -1.82
N SER A 109 -5.25 18.08 -2.10
CA SER A 109 -5.23 17.06 -3.16
C SER A 109 -6.32 16.01 -2.93
N VAL A 110 -6.44 15.48 -1.71
CA VAL A 110 -7.50 14.52 -1.34
C VAL A 110 -8.88 15.13 -1.56
N ILE A 111 -9.13 16.36 -1.09
CA ILE A 111 -10.40 17.08 -1.28
C ILE A 111 -10.75 17.25 -2.77
N VAL A 112 -9.75 17.40 -3.63
CA VAL A 112 -9.93 17.52 -5.09
C VAL A 112 -10.15 16.15 -5.74
N TRP A 113 -9.38 15.13 -5.35
CA TRP A 113 -9.42 13.81 -5.99
C TRP A 113 -10.63 12.97 -5.60
N VAL A 114 -11.18 13.11 -4.39
CA VAL A 114 -12.40 12.42 -3.96
C VAL A 114 -13.60 12.72 -4.88
N PRO A 115 -14.00 13.98 -5.12
CA PRO A 115 -15.11 14.28 -6.03
C PRO A 115 -14.78 13.96 -7.48
N ILE A 116 -13.53 14.10 -7.92
CA ILE A 116 -13.10 13.66 -9.26
C ILE A 116 -13.29 12.14 -9.41
N TYR A 117 -12.94 11.38 -8.38
CA TYR A 117 -13.14 9.94 -8.36
C TYR A 117 -14.63 9.59 -8.47
N ASP A 118 -15.45 10.10 -7.54
CA ASP A 118 -16.86 9.71 -7.45
C ASP A 118 -17.72 10.24 -8.61
N ARG A 119 -17.48 11.48 -9.06
CA ARG A 119 -18.34 12.15 -10.05
C ARG A 119 -17.84 12.09 -11.48
N ILE A 120 -16.56 11.82 -11.70
CA ILE A 120 -15.98 11.82 -13.05
C ILE A 120 -15.50 10.41 -13.39
N LEU A 121 -14.54 9.88 -12.63
CA LEU A 121 -13.90 8.59 -12.96
C LEU A 121 -14.88 7.43 -12.88
N VAL A 122 -15.63 7.29 -11.79
CA VAL A 122 -16.61 6.21 -11.62
C VAL A 122 -17.65 6.18 -12.76
N PRO A 123 -18.39 7.26 -13.08
CA PRO A 123 -19.37 7.23 -14.15
C PRO A 123 -18.76 7.07 -15.55
N VAL A 124 -17.59 7.66 -15.81
CA VAL A 124 -16.89 7.48 -17.10
C VAL A 124 -16.51 6.01 -17.28
N VAL A 125 -15.92 5.40 -16.25
CA VAL A 125 -15.47 4.01 -16.33
C VAL A 125 -16.67 3.08 -16.40
N ARG A 126 -17.75 3.33 -15.63
CA ARG A 126 -19.02 2.58 -15.76
C ARG A 126 -19.55 2.57 -17.20
N ARG A 127 -19.44 3.69 -17.94
CA ARG A 127 -19.84 3.75 -19.36
C ARG A 127 -18.96 2.89 -20.25
N PHE A 128 -17.67 2.75 -19.95
CA PHE A 128 -16.73 1.97 -20.76
C PHE A 128 -16.68 0.48 -20.41
N THR A 129 -16.64 0.12 -19.11
CA THR A 129 -16.57 -1.28 -18.66
C THR A 129 -17.93 -1.93 -18.50
N GLY A 130 -19.02 -1.18 -18.42
CA GLY A 130 -20.37 -1.71 -18.16
C GLY A 130 -20.54 -2.35 -16.78
N LYS A 131 -19.54 -2.26 -15.89
CA LYS A 131 -19.59 -2.77 -14.52
C LYS A 131 -20.18 -1.71 -13.59
N GLU A 132 -21.08 -2.10 -12.70
CA GLU A 132 -21.74 -1.17 -11.76
C GLU A 132 -20.78 -0.38 -10.86
N ARG A 133 -19.57 -0.87 -10.59
CA ARG A 133 -18.56 -0.15 -9.78
C ARG A 133 -17.54 0.63 -10.60
N GLY A 134 -17.55 0.53 -11.93
CA GLY A 134 -16.55 1.14 -12.80
C GLY A 134 -15.20 0.41 -12.73
N PHE A 135 -14.38 0.73 -11.73
CA PHE A 135 -13.10 0.06 -11.47
C PHE A 135 -13.27 -1.15 -10.54
N SER A 136 -12.43 -2.16 -10.71
CA SER A 136 -12.24 -3.17 -9.64
C SER A 136 -11.42 -2.56 -8.50
N GLU A 137 -11.70 -2.95 -7.26
CA GLU A 137 -10.93 -2.56 -6.07
C GLU A 137 -9.41 -2.76 -6.27
N LEU A 138 -9.02 -3.91 -6.86
CA LEU A 138 -7.61 -4.20 -7.16
C LEU A 138 -7.03 -3.27 -8.24
N GLN A 139 -7.81 -2.86 -9.23
CA GLN A 139 -7.34 -1.89 -10.22
C GLN A 139 -7.12 -0.52 -9.59
N ARG A 140 -8.03 -0.11 -8.70
CA ARG A 140 -7.95 1.17 -7.99
C ARG A 140 -6.69 1.22 -7.12
N MET A 141 -6.44 0.17 -6.34
CA MET A 141 -5.22 0.03 -5.54
C MET A 141 -3.95 0.07 -6.43
N GLY A 142 -3.95 -0.65 -7.55
CA GLY A 142 -2.83 -0.65 -8.49
C GLY A 142 -2.54 0.73 -9.10
N ILE A 143 -3.58 1.52 -9.42
CA ILE A 143 -3.44 2.91 -9.89
C ILE A 143 -2.78 3.76 -8.81
N GLY A 144 -3.21 3.63 -7.54
CA GLY A 144 -2.62 4.38 -6.44
C GLY A 144 -1.14 4.04 -6.20
N LEU A 145 -0.79 2.75 -6.25
CA LEU A 145 0.62 2.30 -6.19
C LEU A 145 1.46 2.83 -7.36
N PHE A 146 0.87 2.95 -8.54
CA PHE A 146 1.57 3.54 -9.69
C PHE A 146 1.79 5.05 -9.50
N ILE A 147 0.79 5.78 -9.01
CA ILE A 147 0.89 7.21 -8.74
C ILE A 147 1.93 7.50 -7.64
N SER A 148 2.05 6.63 -6.63
CA SER A 148 3.07 6.82 -5.59
C SER A 148 4.50 6.72 -6.12
N ILE A 149 4.74 5.89 -7.14
CA ILE A 149 6.03 5.83 -7.87
C ILE A 149 6.30 7.19 -8.53
N LEU A 150 5.30 7.77 -9.20
CA LEU A 150 5.43 9.09 -9.82
C LEU A 150 5.69 10.18 -8.78
N ALA A 151 5.07 10.08 -7.60
CA ALA A 151 5.27 11.03 -6.51
C ALA A 151 6.72 11.00 -5.97
N MET A 152 7.26 9.80 -5.73
CA MET A 152 8.66 9.64 -5.30
C MET A 152 9.66 10.06 -6.39
N ALA A 153 9.35 9.76 -7.65
CA ALA A 153 10.17 10.22 -8.78
C ALA A 153 10.16 11.75 -8.90
N ALA A 154 9.01 12.39 -8.72
CA ALA A 154 8.91 13.85 -8.68
C ALA A 154 9.76 14.43 -7.55
N ALA A 155 9.71 13.84 -6.35
CA ALA A 155 10.54 14.26 -5.23
C ALA A 155 12.04 14.13 -5.50
N ALA A 156 12.46 13.03 -6.14
CA ALA A 156 13.84 12.85 -6.58
C ALA A 156 14.28 13.92 -7.59
N VAL A 157 13.42 14.26 -8.56
CA VAL A 157 13.72 15.30 -9.57
C VAL A 157 13.83 16.68 -8.93
N VAL A 158 12.93 17.03 -8.01
CA VAL A 158 13.01 18.30 -7.26
C VAL A 158 14.31 18.38 -6.47
N GLU A 159 14.73 17.25 -5.86
CA GLU A 159 15.97 17.20 -5.09
C GLU A 159 17.22 17.34 -5.94
N ILE A 160 17.25 16.71 -7.12
CA ILE A 160 18.34 16.88 -8.09
C ILE A 160 18.46 18.37 -8.46
N ARG A 161 17.33 19.03 -8.74
CA ARG A 161 17.33 20.47 -9.06
C ARG A 161 17.82 21.32 -7.90
N ARG A 162 17.42 21.00 -6.67
CA ARG A 162 17.89 21.69 -5.46
C ARG A 162 19.40 21.55 -5.28
N LEU A 163 19.93 20.33 -5.42
CA LEU A 163 21.36 20.04 -5.31
C LEU A 163 22.18 20.69 -6.43
N ASP A 164 21.65 20.76 -7.65
CA ASP A 164 22.31 21.45 -8.76
C ASP A 164 22.47 22.95 -8.48
N ILE A 165 21.44 23.59 -7.92
CA ILE A 165 21.49 25.01 -7.52
C ILE A 165 22.46 25.19 -6.35
N ALA A 166 22.43 24.31 -5.35
CA ALA A 166 23.37 24.35 -4.22
C ALA A 166 24.84 24.31 -4.68
N LYS A 167 25.14 23.48 -5.69
CA LYS A 167 26.48 23.40 -6.31
C LYS A 167 26.84 24.65 -7.10
N ALA A 168 25.90 25.18 -7.89
CA ALA A 168 26.12 26.36 -8.72
C ALA A 168 26.41 27.61 -7.86
N GLU A 169 25.72 27.75 -6.73
CA GLU A 169 25.86 28.88 -5.80
C GLU A 169 26.95 28.65 -4.73
N GLY A 170 27.63 27.49 -4.74
CA GLY A 170 28.69 27.18 -3.77
C GLY A 170 28.19 26.93 -2.34
N LEU A 171 26.90 26.67 -2.14
CA LEU A 171 26.23 26.50 -0.84
C LEU A 171 26.35 25.08 -0.27
N VAL A 172 27.10 24.18 -0.92
CA VAL A 172 27.20 22.76 -0.55
C VAL A 172 27.68 22.57 0.88
N SER A 173 28.71 23.31 1.30
CA SER A 173 29.31 23.20 2.63
C SER A 173 28.56 24.00 3.72
N GLU A 174 27.57 24.79 3.34
CA GLU A 174 26.80 25.62 4.28
C GLU A 174 25.45 24.96 4.58
N LYS A 175 25.04 24.96 5.85
CA LYS A 175 23.71 24.50 6.26
C LYS A 175 22.68 25.62 6.09
N VAL A 176 22.54 26.10 4.85
CA VAL A 176 21.69 27.23 4.48
C VAL A 176 20.67 26.78 3.43
N ALA A 177 19.50 27.42 3.45
CA ALA A 177 18.46 27.17 2.46
C ALA A 177 18.95 27.57 1.05
N VAL A 178 18.72 26.67 0.09
CA VAL A 178 18.99 26.94 -1.33
C VAL A 178 17.89 27.89 -1.85
N PRO A 179 18.21 28.83 -2.76
CA PRO A 179 17.24 29.75 -3.36
C PRO A 179 16.31 29.05 -4.37
N LEU A 180 15.64 27.98 -3.92
CA LEU A 180 14.62 27.24 -4.63
C LEU A 180 13.34 27.30 -3.81
N SER A 181 12.29 27.88 -4.39
CA SER A 181 11.02 28.03 -3.68
C SER A 181 10.43 26.69 -3.26
N ILE A 182 9.96 26.62 -2.02
CA ILE A 182 9.32 25.44 -1.43
C ILE A 182 8.13 24.90 -2.26
N PHE A 183 7.48 25.74 -3.07
CA PHE A 183 6.38 25.35 -3.96
C PHE A 183 6.77 24.37 -5.05
N TRP A 184 8.06 24.18 -5.33
CA TRP A 184 8.51 23.09 -6.21
C TRP A 184 8.15 21.70 -5.67
N GLN A 185 7.82 21.56 -4.38
CA GLN A 185 7.31 20.32 -3.80
C GLN A 185 5.79 20.14 -3.99
N THR A 186 5.05 21.11 -4.51
CA THR A 186 3.60 20.94 -4.72
C THR A 186 3.26 19.70 -5.58
N PRO A 187 3.98 19.37 -6.67
CA PRO A 187 3.70 18.17 -7.47
C PRO A 187 3.82 16.86 -6.70
N GLN A 188 4.87 16.68 -5.87
CA GLN A 188 5.05 15.45 -5.09
C GLN A 188 3.94 15.31 -4.04
N TYR A 189 3.59 16.37 -3.29
CA TYR A 189 2.48 16.32 -2.32
C TYR A 189 1.14 16.04 -3.01
N PHE A 190 0.88 16.67 -4.15
CA PHE A 190 -0.38 16.48 -4.87
C PHE A 190 -0.50 15.04 -5.41
N LEU A 191 0.60 14.47 -5.94
CA LEU A 191 0.63 13.09 -6.40
C LEU A 191 0.47 12.10 -5.24
N VAL A 192 1.07 12.35 -4.07
CA VAL A 192 0.85 11.46 -2.92
C VAL A 192 -0.61 11.48 -2.47
N GLY A 193 -1.26 12.65 -2.37
CA GLY A 193 -2.68 12.70 -2.01
C GLY A 193 -3.59 12.02 -3.03
N ALA A 194 -3.25 12.09 -4.33
CA ALA A 194 -3.91 11.29 -5.35
C ALA A 194 -3.71 9.78 -5.09
N ALA A 195 -2.47 9.35 -4.86
CA ALA A 195 -2.14 7.96 -4.58
C ALA A 195 -2.84 7.44 -3.31
N GLU A 196 -3.02 8.30 -2.30
CA GLU A 196 -3.78 8.01 -1.08
C GLU A 196 -5.24 7.70 -1.42
N VAL A 197 -5.93 8.59 -2.15
CA VAL A 197 -7.35 8.40 -2.53
C VAL A 197 -7.57 7.08 -3.30
N PHE A 198 -6.67 6.73 -4.21
CA PHE A 198 -6.79 5.49 -4.97
C PHE A 198 -6.43 4.25 -4.15
N THR A 199 -5.36 4.31 -3.34
CA THR A 199 -4.87 3.15 -2.58
C THR A 199 -5.70 2.90 -1.32
N PHE A 200 -5.92 3.91 -0.48
CA PHE A 200 -6.63 3.74 0.80
C PHE A 200 -8.09 3.38 0.58
N ILE A 201 -8.81 4.10 -0.28
CA ILE A 201 -10.23 3.81 -0.51
C ILE A 201 -10.37 2.44 -1.20
N GLY A 202 -9.51 2.13 -2.18
CA GLY A 202 -9.51 0.81 -2.83
C GLY A 202 -9.18 -0.33 -1.87
N SER A 203 -8.25 -0.11 -0.93
CA SER A 203 -7.92 -1.09 0.11
C SER A 203 -9.09 -1.28 1.06
N LEU A 204 -9.70 -0.19 1.55
CA LEU A 204 -10.80 -0.24 2.52
C LEU A 204 -12.02 -0.96 1.93
N GLU A 205 -12.39 -0.65 0.69
CA GLU A 205 -13.46 -1.35 -0.03
C GLU A 205 -13.13 -2.84 -0.23
N PHE A 206 -11.89 -3.17 -0.64
CA PHE A 206 -11.44 -4.56 -0.78
C PHE A 206 -11.52 -5.32 0.54
N PHE A 207 -11.06 -4.72 1.63
CA PHE A 207 -11.10 -5.33 2.95
C PHE A 207 -12.54 -5.55 3.40
N TYR A 208 -13.40 -4.56 3.21
CA TYR A 208 -14.79 -4.66 3.63
C TYR A 208 -15.55 -5.73 2.83
N ASP A 209 -15.46 -5.71 1.51
CA ASP A 209 -16.25 -6.57 0.63
C ASP A 209 -15.73 -8.01 0.55
N GLN A 210 -14.43 -8.22 0.71
CA GLN A 210 -13.87 -9.58 0.76
C GLN A 210 -13.89 -10.17 2.18
N SER A 211 -14.04 -9.37 3.23
CA SER A 211 -14.08 -9.89 4.60
C SER A 211 -15.33 -10.74 4.88
N PRO A 212 -15.19 -11.86 5.58
CA PRO A 212 -16.34 -12.55 6.16
C PRO A 212 -17.08 -11.66 7.15
N ASP A 213 -18.40 -11.76 7.21
CA ASP A 213 -19.25 -10.94 8.09
C ASP A 213 -18.86 -11.06 9.57
N ALA A 214 -18.45 -12.26 10.00
CA ALA A 214 -17.99 -12.51 11.36
C ALA A 214 -16.60 -11.93 11.67
N MET A 215 -15.80 -11.59 10.65
CA MET A 215 -14.38 -11.20 10.79
C MET A 215 -14.08 -9.76 10.35
N ARG A 216 -15.10 -8.93 10.10
CA ARG A 216 -14.91 -7.53 9.66
C ARG A 216 -14.05 -6.71 10.62
N SER A 217 -14.27 -6.85 11.93
CA SER A 217 -13.49 -6.14 12.96
C SER A 217 -12.01 -6.55 12.93
N LEU A 218 -11.72 -7.83 12.70
CA LEU A 218 -10.36 -8.34 12.55
C LEU A 218 -9.69 -7.78 11.28
N CYS A 219 -10.42 -7.65 10.17
CA CYS A 219 -9.90 -7.04 8.94
C CYS A 219 -9.52 -5.57 9.14
N SER A 220 -10.36 -4.81 9.85
CA SER A 220 -10.03 -3.43 10.21
C SER A 220 -8.77 -3.35 11.09
N ALA A 221 -8.63 -4.26 12.07
CA ALA A 221 -7.44 -4.35 12.90
C ALA A 221 -6.18 -4.72 12.09
N LEU A 222 -6.30 -5.63 11.12
CA LEU A 222 -5.22 -5.99 10.19
C LEU A 222 -4.81 -4.81 9.31
N SER A 223 -5.76 -3.99 8.85
CA SER A 223 -5.44 -2.77 8.09
C SER A 223 -4.61 -1.78 8.94
N LEU A 224 -4.99 -1.56 10.20
CA LEU A 224 -4.21 -0.70 11.11
C LEU A 224 -2.82 -1.30 11.37
N LEU A 225 -2.73 -2.62 11.52
CA LEU A 225 -1.45 -3.32 11.65
C LEU A 225 -0.58 -3.12 10.40
N THR A 226 -1.14 -3.18 9.19
CA THR A 226 -0.36 -2.93 7.97
C THR A 226 0.21 -1.51 7.92
N THR A 227 -0.55 -0.51 8.36
CA THR A 227 -0.06 0.87 8.47
C THR A 227 1.07 0.97 9.49
N ALA A 228 0.93 0.33 10.66
CA ALA A 228 1.98 0.30 11.68
C ALA A 228 3.26 -0.38 11.15
N LEU A 229 3.12 -1.53 10.50
CA LEU A 229 4.24 -2.23 9.84
C LEU A 229 4.89 -1.37 8.75
N GLY A 230 4.11 -0.56 8.03
CA GLY A 230 4.63 0.37 7.04
C GLY A 230 5.51 1.45 7.67
N ASN A 231 5.10 2.01 8.81
CA ASN A 231 5.93 2.97 9.56
C ASN A 231 7.21 2.32 10.09
N TYR A 232 7.15 1.10 10.63
CA TYR A 232 8.35 0.37 11.03
C TYR A 232 9.27 0.07 9.83
N LEU A 233 8.70 -0.29 8.69
CA LEU A 233 9.45 -0.53 7.46
C LEU A 233 10.13 0.76 6.97
N SER A 234 9.46 1.89 7.03
CA SER A 234 10.03 3.22 6.72
C SER A 234 11.26 3.50 7.59
N SER A 235 11.13 3.37 8.91
CA SER A 235 12.25 3.55 9.85
C SER A 235 13.38 2.55 9.61
N PHE A 236 13.04 1.30 9.28
CA PHE A 236 14.02 0.27 8.95
C PHE A 236 14.79 0.61 7.67
N ILE A 237 14.10 1.02 6.59
CA ILE A 237 14.73 1.45 5.34
C ILE A 237 15.68 2.61 5.61
N MET A 238 15.23 3.63 6.35
CA MET A 238 16.07 4.78 6.71
C MET A 238 17.32 4.35 7.49
N THR A 239 17.17 3.47 8.48
CA THR A 239 18.30 2.96 9.29
C THR A 239 19.30 2.16 8.45
N VAL A 240 18.81 1.30 7.56
CA VAL A 240 19.66 0.53 6.65
C VAL A 240 20.39 1.48 5.69
N VAL A 241 19.71 2.45 5.09
CA VAL A 241 20.34 3.44 4.21
C VAL A 241 21.39 4.23 4.96
N ALA A 242 21.08 4.74 6.16
CA ALA A 242 22.03 5.49 6.98
C ALA A 242 23.27 4.65 7.30
N SER A 243 23.10 3.41 7.76
CA SER A 243 24.23 2.52 8.10
C SER A 243 25.09 2.11 6.90
N VAL A 244 24.48 1.83 5.74
CA VAL A 244 25.20 1.45 4.53
C VAL A 244 25.95 2.63 3.92
N THR A 245 25.34 3.82 3.94
CA THR A 245 25.90 5.00 3.26
C THR A 245 26.96 5.72 4.08
N THR A 246 26.90 5.64 5.42
CA THR A 246 27.94 6.16 6.33
C THR A 246 29.12 5.20 6.52
N ARG A 247 29.05 3.99 5.94
CA ARG A 247 30.10 2.98 6.06
C ARG A 247 31.40 3.48 5.44
N GLY A 248 32.46 3.52 6.24
CA GLY A 248 33.78 4.00 5.83
C GLY A 248 34.02 5.50 6.06
N GLY A 249 33.25 6.15 6.94
CA GLY A 249 33.49 7.54 7.35
C GLY A 249 32.99 8.59 6.35
N ARG A 250 32.10 8.19 5.43
CA ARG A 250 31.44 9.11 4.49
C ARG A 250 30.25 9.79 5.17
N THR A 251 29.88 10.98 4.69
CA THR A 251 28.74 11.76 5.19
C THR A 251 27.39 11.04 5.07
N GLY A 252 27.29 10.06 4.17
CA GLY A 252 26.05 9.30 3.94
C GLY A 252 25.08 10.03 3.00
N TRP A 253 23.93 9.42 2.70
CA TRP A 253 22.91 10.05 1.84
C TRP A 253 22.09 11.11 2.59
N ILE A 254 21.95 10.97 3.90
CA ILE A 254 21.15 11.86 4.76
C ILE A 254 22.03 12.35 5.94
N PRO A 255 23.01 13.24 5.69
CA PRO A 255 23.79 13.91 6.73
C PRO A 255 22.99 15.07 7.37
N ASP A 256 23.49 15.60 8.50
CA ASP A 256 22.92 16.77 9.18
C ASP A 256 22.87 18.03 8.28
N ASN A 257 23.79 18.14 7.32
CA ASN A 257 23.76 19.14 6.27
C ASN A 257 23.28 18.50 4.95
N LEU A 258 21.98 18.57 4.68
CA LEU A 258 21.35 18.04 3.47
C LEU A 258 21.94 18.59 2.16
N ASN A 259 22.66 19.72 2.18
CA ASN A 259 23.34 20.24 0.98
C ASN A 259 24.55 19.37 0.58
N GLU A 260 25.19 18.68 1.52
CA GLU A 260 26.25 17.69 1.28
C GLU A 260 25.71 16.28 1.04
N GLY A 261 24.42 16.09 1.34
CA GLY A 261 23.71 14.83 1.20
C GLY A 261 23.27 14.52 -0.22
N HIS A 262 22.75 13.30 -0.37
CA HIS A 262 22.16 12.80 -1.60
C HIS A 262 20.77 12.21 -1.31
N LEU A 263 19.86 13.09 -0.89
CA LEU A 263 18.47 12.74 -0.63
C LEU A 263 17.76 12.28 -1.93
N ASP A 264 18.25 12.73 -3.09
CA ASP A 264 17.82 12.29 -4.41
C ASP A 264 17.99 10.77 -4.59
N TYR A 265 19.11 10.20 -4.15
CA TYR A 265 19.33 8.75 -4.19
C TYR A 265 18.39 7.99 -3.27
N TYR A 266 18.04 8.55 -2.11
CA TYR A 266 17.04 7.97 -1.22
C TYR A 266 15.64 7.93 -1.87
N PHE A 267 15.22 9.02 -2.51
CA PHE A 267 13.94 9.04 -3.25
C PHE A 267 13.95 8.12 -4.47
N TRP A 268 15.06 8.00 -5.20
CA TRP A 268 15.21 7.02 -6.29
C TRP A 268 15.15 5.58 -5.79
N LEU A 269 15.76 5.28 -4.64
CA LEU A 269 15.67 3.98 -3.99
C LEU A 269 14.21 3.64 -3.65
N LEU A 270 13.47 4.57 -3.05
CA LEU A 270 12.04 4.39 -2.75
C LEU A 270 11.19 4.26 -4.02
N THR A 271 11.54 4.97 -5.09
CA THR A 271 10.90 4.82 -6.41
C THR A 271 11.10 3.40 -6.95
N GLY A 272 12.33 2.89 -6.91
CA GLY A 272 12.65 1.52 -7.32
C GLY A 272 11.96 0.45 -6.47
N LEU A 273 11.93 0.63 -5.14
CA LEU A 273 11.23 -0.26 -4.22
C LEU A 273 9.72 -0.27 -4.48
N SER A 274 9.14 0.92 -4.74
CA SER A 274 7.72 1.06 -5.07
C SER A 274 7.38 0.41 -6.41
N PHE A 275 8.27 0.53 -7.40
CA PHE A 275 8.13 -0.15 -8.68
C PHE A 275 8.17 -1.67 -8.53
N LEU A 276 9.13 -2.21 -7.76
CA LEU A 276 9.18 -3.64 -7.45
C LEU A 276 7.91 -4.10 -6.72
N ASN A 277 7.42 -3.30 -5.77
CA ASN A 277 6.18 -3.57 -5.06
C ASN A 277 4.97 -3.61 -6.01
N LEU A 278 4.90 -2.71 -7.00
CA LEU A 278 3.85 -2.74 -8.02
C LEU A 278 3.91 -4.01 -8.87
N LEU A 279 5.09 -4.48 -9.24
CA LEU A 279 5.23 -5.75 -9.98
C LEU A 279 4.75 -6.95 -9.16
N ILE A 280 5.13 -7.01 -7.89
CA ILE A 280 4.67 -8.04 -6.94
C ILE A 280 3.16 -7.94 -6.76
N TYR A 281 2.63 -6.73 -6.62
CA TYR A 281 1.20 -6.45 -6.52
C TYR A 281 0.44 -6.99 -7.73
N VAL A 282 0.88 -6.67 -8.95
CA VAL A 282 0.25 -7.14 -10.18
C VAL A 282 0.28 -8.67 -10.26
N ALA A 283 1.40 -9.30 -9.89
CA ALA A 283 1.51 -10.75 -9.84
C ALA A 283 0.54 -11.39 -8.81
N CYS A 284 0.41 -10.79 -7.63
CA CYS A 284 -0.54 -11.21 -6.59
C CYS A 284 -1.99 -11.00 -7.04
N ALA A 285 -2.32 -9.83 -7.60
CA ALA A 285 -3.65 -9.46 -8.07
C ALA A 285 -4.12 -10.39 -9.20
N ASN A 286 -3.23 -10.73 -10.15
CA ASN A 286 -3.55 -11.67 -11.23
C ASN A 286 -3.77 -13.11 -10.74
N ARG A 287 -3.15 -13.49 -9.62
CA ARG A 287 -3.33 -14.81 -8.99
C ARG A 287 -4.51 -14.85 -8.00
N TYR A 288 -4.99 -13.69 -7.58
CA TYR A 288 -6.13 -13.57 -6.68
C TYR A 288 -7.41 -13.95 -7.43
N LYS A 289 -8.09 -15.02 -7.00
CA LYS A 289 -9.45 -15.29 -7.47
C LYS A 289 -10.41 -14.69 -6.45
N SER A 290 -11.24 -13.76 -6.90
CA SER A 290 -12.32 -13.19 -6.09
C SER A 290 -13.24 -14.28 -5.54
N LYS A 291 -13.85 -14.00 -4.39
CA LYS A 291 -14.91 -14.84 -3.84
C LYS A 291 -15.98 -15.07 -4.92
N ARG A 292 -16.27 -16.35 -5.24
CA ARG A 292 -17.50 -16.67 -5.98
C ARG A 292 -18.64 -16.36 -5.01
N ALA A 293 -19.44 -15.35 -5.32
CA ALA A 293 -20.76 -15.23 -4.70
C ALA A 293 -21.53 -16.52 -5.08
N SER A 294 -21.88 -17.32 -4.06
CA SER A 294 -22.82 -18.43 -4.24
C SER A 294 -24.23 -17.88 -4.17
#